data_AF-A0A961XV42-F1
#
_entry.id   AF-A0A961XV42-F1
#
_cell.length_a   1.000
_cell.length_b   1.000
_cell.length_c   1.000
_cell.angle_alpha   90.00
_cell.angle_beta   90.00
_cell.angle_gamma   90.00
#
_symmetry.space_group_name_H-M   'P 1'
#
loop_
_entity.id
_entity.type
_entity.pdbx_description
1 polymer ?
#
loop_
_entity_poly.entity_id
_entity_poly.type
_entity_poly.pdbx_seq_one_letter_code
_entity_poly.pdbx_strand_id
1 'polypeptide(L)'
;MAPGEKKRNTHGGSRSHDAYAHRLKRMREHGLKPPISHHEAQGGEPKRNFSLDCGWGRVVFGQTFDSSAELVEVLDKELPDRRDIAVYVRDPHVLLSSAPNEVFLDPSHTYRLDLATYRASRRRPKGFFIRRLTAQEDAEAINRIYAARGMVRVPPEFFWSKRDARAITYFVAEDETSGEIVGTVTGVDHFRAFDDVERGASLWCLAVDPQARHPGVGEALVRRIAEHFAARGSLFLDLSVMHDNEQAIALYEKLGFTRLPYFSVKRKNTINETLFTGNETDAEFNPYARIIVREARRRGIDVEVTDAERGFFRLSQGGRSIRCRESLSELTSAVAMSICDDKAVTRRVMQRVGVTVPEQISLSDDRGSLETFLNRHGKVVVKPARGEQGRGVSVGLTDMEEVEAAIAEASRISDEVLLEECVEGEDLRLVVINYRLVAAALRRPASIVGDGAHTVRELIAAQSRRRQAATDGESSIPIDAETLRTIRQAGHDLDSVPAEEEELRVRRTANLHTGGTLHDVTGQVHHALVEAGIKAARAIDIPVVGIDLMVPSPLQPDYAFIEANERPGLANHEPQPTAERFMDLLFPLSVPRPVREQRLKEGRQ
;
A
#
# COMPACT_ATOMS: atom_id res chain seq x y z
N MET A 1 48.73 -52.14 -60.51
CA MET A 1 48.85 -53.18 -59.47
C MET A 1 48.24 -52.64 -58.19
N ALA A 2 47.45 -53.48 -57.52
CA ALA A 2 46.75 -53.20 -56.27
C ALA A 2 47.72 -53.17 -55.05
N PRO A 3 47.26 -53.02 -53.79
CA PRO A 3 47.36 -51.78 -53.01
C PRO A 3 48.23 -51.90 -51.74
N GLY A 4 48.60 -50.78 -51.13
CA GLY A 4 49.24 -50.72 -49.80
C GLY A 4 48.25 -50.34 -48.70
N GLU A 5 48.10 -51.20 -47.71
CA GLU A 5 47.22 -51.09 -46.54
C GLU A 5 47.54 -49.87 -45.65
N LYS A 6 46.49 -49.10 -45.30
CA LYS A 6 46.51 -48.19 -44.14
C LYS A 6 45.71 -48.81 -42.99
N LYS A 7 46.41 -49.19 -41.91
CA LYS A 7 45.81 -49.50 -40.61
C LYS A 7 45.09 -48.25 -40.07
N ARG A 8 43.75 -48.29 -40.00
CA ARG A 8 42.94 -47.34 -39.24
C ARG A 8 42.81 -47.83 -37.80
N ASN A 9 43.28 -47.00 -36.87
CA ASN A 9 43.01 -47.14 -35.44
C ASN A 9 41.51 -46.87 -35.19
N THR A 10 40.78 -47.88 -34.72
CA THR A 10 39.37 -47.80 -34.33
C THR A 10 39.25 -47.50 -32.84
N HIS A 11 39.24 -46.23 -32.44
CA HIS A 11 38.81 -45.81 -31.09
C HIS A 11 37.92 -44.56 -31.21
N GLY A 12 36.61 -44.73 -31.31
CA GLY A 12 35.67 -43.62 -31.34
C GLY A 12 34.24 -44.07 -31.61
N GLY A 13 33.56 -44.59 -30.59
CA GLY A 13 32.16 -45.02 -30.75
C GLY A 13 31.30 -45.10 -29.49
N SER A 14 31.87 -45.17 -28.28
CA SER A 14 31.05 -45.41 -27.07
C SER A 14 30.69 -44.17 -26.25
N ARG A 15 31.26 -42.99 -26.51
CA ARG A 15 31.06 -41.78 -25.67
C ARG A 15 29.86 -40.90 -26.05
N SER A 16 29.33 -40.96 -27.28
CA SER A 16 28.24 -40.08 -27.73
C SER A 16 26.83 -40.64 -27.41
N HIS A 17 26.68 -41.96 -27.41
CA HIS A 17 25.40 -42.62 -27.17
C HIS A 17 24.97 -42.49 -25.69
N ASP A 18 25.94 -42.55 -24.77
CA ASP A 18 25.71 -42.35 -23.32
C ASP A 18 25.31 -40.91 -23.00
N ALA A 19 25.93 -39.91 -23.62
CA ALA A 19 25.58 -38.51 -23.42
C ALA A 19 24.17 -38.18 -23.94
N TYR A 20 23.78 -38.78 -25.07
CA TYR A 20 22.44 -38.62 -25.64
C TYR A 20 21.36 -39.36 -24.82
N ALA A 21 21.63 -40.59 -24.38
CA ALA A 21 20.75 -41.33 -23.48
C ALA A 21 20.60 -40.64 -22.13
N HIS A 22 21.68 -40.11 -21.57
CA HIS A 22 21.67 -39.32 -20.33
C HIS A 22 20.95 -37.97 -20.49
N ARG A 23 20.97 -37.38 -21.69
CA ARG A 23 20.19 -36.17 -22.02
C ARG A 23 18.70 -36.49 -22.15
N LEU A 24 18.33 -37.57 -22.84
CA LEU A 24 16.95 -38.05 -22.95
C LEU A 24 16.36 -38.47 -21.60
N LYS A 25 17.14 -39.15 -20.76
CA LYS A 25 16.77 -39.52 -19.40
C LYS A 25 16.51 -38.26 -18.55
N ARG A 26 17.43 -37.28 -18.56
CA ARG A 26 17.20 -35.97 -17.92
C ARG A 26 15.98 -35.23 -18.48
N MET A 27 15.74 -35.23 -19.79
CA MET A 27 14.56 -34.59 -20.37
C MET A 27 13.24 -35.25 -19.97
N ARG A 28 13.23 -36.57 -19.73
CA ARG A 28 12.05 -37.30 -19.23
C ARG A 28 11.87 -37.15 -17.71
N GLU A 29 12.95 -37.09 -16.95
CA GLU A 29 12.93 -36.95 -15.48
C GLU A 29 12.68 -35.51 -15.02
N HIS A 30 13.12 -34.51 -15.81
CA HIS A 30 13.04 -33.08 -15.50
C HIS A 30 12.04 -32.33 -16.40
N GLY A 31 11.30 -33.04 -17.26
CA GLY A 31 10.29 -32.47 -18.15
C GLY A 31 8.91 -32.29 -17.49
N LEU A 32 8.04 -31.50 -18.13
CA LEU A 32 6.62 -31.42 -17.79
C LEU A 32 5.95 -32.77 -18.11
N LYS A 33 5.71 -33.59 -17.08
CA LYS A 33 4.98 -34.86 -17.23
C LYS A 33 3.48 -34.59 -17.49
N PRO A 34 2.77 -35.48 -18.20
CA PRO A 34 1.31 -35.39 -18.38
C PRO A 34 0.56 -35.36 -17.03
N PRO A 35 -0.73 -34.98 -16.98
CA PRO A 35 -1.55 -35.07 -15.76
C PRO A 35 -1.40 -36.45 -15.17
N ILE A 36 -1.44 -36.59 -13.84
CA ILE A 36 -1.29 -37.92 -13.22
C ILE A 36 -2.34 -38.83 -13.86
N SER A 37 -1.90 -39.65 -14.81
CA SER A 37 -2.74 -40.52 -15.61
C SER A 37 -2.54 -41.93 -15.10
N HIS A 38 -3.65 -42.63 -14.89
CA HIS A 38 -3.72 -43.94 -14.27
C HIS A 38 -2.81 -44.94 -14.99
N HIS A 39 -1.68 -45.28 -14.39
CA HIS A 39 -1.10 -46.59 -14.53
C HIS A 39 -1.22 -47.28 -13.17
N GLU A 40 -1.80 -48.48 -13.20
CA GLU A 40 -2.05 -49.36 -12.05
C GLU A 40 -0.79 -49.49 -11.17
N ALA A 41 -0.69 -48.64 -10.16
CA ALA A 41 0.30 -48.73 -9.11
C ALA A 41 -0.45 -48.97 -7.79
N GLN A 42 0.06 -49.90 -7.00
CA GLN A 42 -0.50 -50.24 -5.69
C GLN A 42 -0.35 -49.04 -4.74
N GLY A 43 -1.39 -48.19 -4.69
CA GLY A 43 -1.51 -46.98 -3.87
C GLY A 43 -2.83 -46.26 -4.19
N GLY A 44 -3.38 -45.46 -3.26
CA GLY A 44 -4.63 -44.73 -3.46
C GLY A 44 -4.58 -43.71 -4.60
N GLU A 45 -5.72 -43.33 -5.15
CA GLU A 45 -5.80 -42.32 -6.23
C GLU A 45 -5.37 -40.93 -5.73
N PRO A 46 -4.52 -40.19 -6.47
CA PRO A 46 -4.11 -38.84 -6.11
C PRO A 46 -5.32 -37.90 -6.01
N LYS A 47 -5.31 -37.01 -4.99
CA LYS A 47 -6.38 -36.01 -4.84
C LYS A 47 -6.30 -34.97 -5.94
N ARG A 48 -7.45 -34.63 -6.51
CA ARG A 48 -7.61 -33.58 -7.52
C ARG A 48 -7.84 -32.21 -6.91
N ASN A 49 -7.51 -31.16 -7.66
CA ASN A 49 -7.72 -29.75 -7.31
C ASN A 49 -7.21 -29.40 -5.90
N PHE A 50 -6.02 -29.91 -5.58
CA PHE A 50 -5.50 -29.91 -4.22
C PHE A 50 -4.75 -28.62 -3.89
N SER A 51 -5.07 -28.06 -2.72
CA SER A 51 -4.35 -26.94 -2.12
C SER A 51 -4.11 -27.23 -0.64
N LEU A 52 -2.93 -26.85 -0.14
CA LEU A 52 -2.53 -27.07 1.24
C LEU A 52 -2.36 -25.72 1.93
N ASP A 53 -3.20 -25.44 2.93
CA ASP A 53 -3.00 -24.28 3.80
C ASP A 53 -1.74 -24.48 4.64
N CYS A 54 -0.81 -23.53 4.54
CA CYS A 54 0.47 -23.50 5.26
C CYS A 54 0.49 -22.39 6.33
N GLY A 55 -0.64 -21.74 6.58
CA GLY A 55 -0.84 -20.73 7.60
C GLY A 55 -0.49 -19.31 7.16
N TRP A 56 0.47 -19.12 6.25
CA TRP A 56 0.77 -17.83 5.58
C TRP A 56 0.00 -17.67 4.25
N GLY A 57 -0.63 -18.73 3.78
CA GLY A 57 -1.27 -18.87 2.48
C GLY A 57 -1.33 -20.34 2.08
N ARG A 58 -1.84 -20.61 0.88
CA ARG A 58 -2.00 -21.96 0.34
C ARG A 58 -0.93 -22.25 -0.71
N VAL A 59 -0.34 -23.45 -0.61
CA VAL A 59 0.40 -24.04 -1.73
C VAL A 59 -0.60 -24.80 -2.59
N VAL A 60 -0.85 -24.29 -3.79
CA VAL A 60 -1.78 -24.87 -4.77
C VAL A 60 -1.00 -25.71 -5.76
N PHE A 61 -1.25 -27.02 -5.80
CA PHE A 61 -0.49 -27.96 -6.61
C PHE A 61 -1.07 -28.03 -8.02
N GLY A 62 -0.57 -27.19 -8.92
CA GLY A 62 -1.14 -26.97 -10.26
C GLY A 62 -1.22 -28.24 -11.12
N GLN A 63 -0.35 -29.23 -10.88
CA GLN A 63 -0.39 -30.52 -11.57
C GLN A 63 -1.60 -31.40 -11.19
N THR A 64 -2.34 -31.04 -10.14
CA THR A 64 -3.56 -31.75 -9.70
C THR A 64 -4.85 -31.18 -10.32
N PHE A 65 -4.73 -30.13 -11.13
CA PHE A 65 -5.86 -29.45 -11.78
C PHE A 65 -5.92 -29.82 -13.27
N ASP A 66 -7.14 -30.10 -13.75
CA ASP A 66 -7.36 -30.45 -15.16
C ASP A 66 -7.51 -29.21 -16.05
N SER A 67 -7.85 -28.06 -15.47
CA SER A 67 -8.06 -26.82 -16.23
C SER A 67 -7.47 -25.59 -15.53
N SER A 68 -7.01 -24.64 -16.35
CA SER A 68 -6.55 -23.32 -15.89
C SER A 68 -7.67 -22.54 -15.18
N ALA A 69 -8.93 -22.72 -15.57
CA ALA A 69 -10.07 -22.04 -14.96
C ALA A 69 -10.26 -22.44 -13.49
N GLU A 70 -10.22 -23.75 -13.18
CA GLU A 70 -10.33 -24.24 -11.81
C GLU A 70 -9.15 -23.75 -10.93
N LEU A 71 -7.95 -23.68 -11.51
CA LEU A 71 -6.78 -23.17 -10.80
C LEU A 71 -6.94 -21.67 -10.44
N VAL A 72 -7.44 -20.86 -11.38
CA VAL A 72 -7.75 -19.44 -11.14
C VAL A 72 -8.84 -19.31 -10.08
N GLU A 73 -9.92 -20.08 -10.15
CA GLU A 73 -10.99 -20.03 -9.14
C GLU A 73 -10.49 -20.35 -7.72
N VAL A 74 -9.50 -21.22 -7.57
CA VAL A 74 -8.86 -21.48 -6.27
C VAL A 74 -8.04 -20.27 -5.83
N LEU A 75 -7.21 -19.71 -6.71
CA LEU A 75 -6.39 -18.52 -6.42
C LEU A 75 -7.25 -17.28 -6.11
N ASP A 76 -8.42 -17.16 -6.72
CA ASP A 76 -9.37 -16.05 -6.48
C ASP A 76 -9.94 -16.04 -5.05
N LYS A 77 -9.87 -17.18 -4.34
CA LYS A 77 -10.30 -17.31 -2.94
C LYS A 77 -9.22 -16.91 -1.93
N GLU A 78 -8.09 -16.39 -2.39
CA GLU A 78 -7.03 -15.86 -1.52
C GLU A 78 -7.56 -14.72 -0.65
N LEU A 79 -7.24 -14.75 0.64
CA LEU A 79 -7.64 -13.71 1.61
C LEU A 79 -6.61 -12.55 1.60
N PRO A 80 -7.00 -11.32 1.99
CA PRO A 80 -6.14 -10.14 1.89
C PRO A 80 -4.74 -10.26 2.54
N ASP A 81 -4.65 -10.94 3.69
CA ASP A 81 -3.40 -11.13 4.44
C ASP A 81 -2.75 -12.51 4.19
N ARG A 82 -3.11 -13.16 3.09
CA ARG A 82 -2.61 -14.47 2.68
C ARG A 82 -1.91 -14.38 1.35
N ARG A 83 -0.91 -15.25 1.17
CA ARG A 83 -0.12 -15.29 -0.05
C ARG A 83 -0.10 -16.69 -0.60
N ASP A 84 -1.05 -16.99 -1.48
CA ASP A 84 -1.12 -18.26 -2.16
C ASP A 84 -0.04 -18.34 -3.25
N ILE A 85 0.40 -19.56 -3.54
CA ILE A 85 1.30 -19.86 -4.63
C ILE A 85 0.83 -21.12 -5.36
N ALA A 86 0.52 -20.97 -6.65
CA ALA A 86 0.35 -22.11 -7.54
C ALA A 86 1.71 -22.57 -8.03
N VAL A 87 2.07 -23.82 -7.74
CA VAL A 87 3.35 -24.44 -8.14
C VAL A 87 3.12 -25.53 -9.17
N TYR A 88 4.18 -25.86 -9.92
CA TYR A 88 4.13 -26.88 -10.97
C TYR A 88 3.10 -26.57 -12.07
N VAL A 89 2.88 -25.27 -12.34
CA VAL A 89 1.96 -24.81 -13.39
C VAL A 89 2.58 -25.16 -14.75
N ARG A 90 1.84 -25.93 -15.55
CA ARG A 90 2.36 -26.49 -16.81
C ARG A 90 2.32 -25.52 -17.96
N ASP A 91 1.16 -24.92 -18.16
CA ASP A 91 0.87 -23.98 -19.23
C ASP A 91 0.63 -22.59 -18.65
N PRO A 92 1.65 -21.95 -18.04
CA PRO A 92 1.48 -20.66 -17.40
C PRO A 92 0.99 -19.60 -18.40
N HIS A 93 1.39 -19.70 -19.67
CA HIS A 93 0.92 -18.80 -20.73
C HIS A 93 -0.59 -18.92 -21.00
N VAL A 94 -1.18 -20.12 -20.88
CA VAL A 94 -2.63 -20.34 -21.00
C VAL A 94 -3.36 -19.83 -19.76
N LEU A 95 -2.81 -20.08 -18.58
CA LEU A 95 -3.37 -19.56 -17.33
C LEU A 95 -3.38 -18.02 -17.32
N LEU A 96 -2.27 -17.39 -17.68
CA LEU A 96 -2.13 -15.93 -17.76
C LEU A 96 -3.08 -15.31 -18.78
N SER A 97 -3.27 -15.94 -19.95
CA SER A 97 -4.20 -15.41 -20.95
C SER A 97 -5.67 -15.53 -20.51
N SER A 98 -5.99 -16.52 -19.67
CA SER A 98 -7.35 -16.69 -19.13
C SER A 98 -7.69 -15.68 -18.01
N ALA A 99 -6.70 -15.17 -17.29
CA ALA A 99 -6.89 -14.26 -16.16
C ALA A 99 -5.82 -13.16 -16.07
N PRO A 100 -5.61 -12.35 -17.13
CA PRO A 100 -4.46 -11.45 -17.25
C PRO A 100 -4.41 -10.33 -16.22
N ASN A 101 -5.56 -9.95 -15.65
CA ASN A 101 -5.66 -8.92 -14.62
C ASN A 101 -5.58 -9.48 -13.19
N GLU A 102 -5.71 -10.79 -13.01
CA GLU A 102 -5.84 -11.41 -11.69
C GLU A 102 -4.56 -12.15 -11.27
N VAL A 103 -3.80 -12.70 -12.22
CA VAL A 103 -2.59 -13.49 -11.93
C VAL A 103 -1.36 -13.01 -12.70
N PHE A 104 -0.17 -13.35 -12.21
CA PHE A 104 1.11 -13.09 -12.87
C PHE A 104 2.08 -14.26 -12.70
N LEU A 105 3.05 -14.37 -13.62
CA LEU A 105 4.11 -15.37 -13.52
C LEU A 105 5.07 -14.97 -12.41
N ASP A 106 5.12 -15.77 -11.36
CA ASP A 106 6.04 -15.52 -10.25
C ASP A 106 7.48 -15.65 -10.73
N PRO A 107 8.34 -14.64 -10.55
CA PRO A 107 9.69 -14.65 -11.08
C PRO A 107 10.62 -15.46 -10.17
N SER A 108 10.24 -16.71 -9.90
CA SER A 108 11.01 -17.67 -9.12
C SER A 108 11.59 -18.78 -9.99
N HIS A 109 12.60 -19.45 -9.46
CA HIS A 109 13.20 -20.65 -10.01
C HIS A 109 12.82 -21.84 -9.14
N THR A 110 12.38 -22.91 -9.79
CA THR A 110 12.15 -24.19 -9.13
C THR A 110 13.44 -25.00 -9.13
N TYR A 111 13.81 -25.55 -7.98
CA TYR A 111 14.98 -26.41 -7.80
C TYR A 111 14.58 -27.74 -7.20
N ARG A 112 15.28 -28.81 -7.60
CA ARG A 112 15.09 -30.18 -7.11
C ARG A 112 16.40 -30.81 -6.64
N LEU A 113 16.36 -31.39 -5.45
CA LEU A 113 17.39 -32.29 -4.93
C LEU A 113 16.90 -33.73 -5.07
N ASP A 114 17.67 -34.57 -5.75
CA ASP A 114 17.43 -36.02 -5.76
C ASP A 114 17.90 -36.65 -4.43
N LEU A 115 16.98 -37.26 -3.71
CA LEU A 115 17.26 -37.85 -2.39
C LEU A 115 17.90 -39.23 -2.49
N ALA A 116 17.79 -39.92 -3.63
CA ALA A 116 18.45 -41.20 -3.85
C ALA A 116 19.99 -41.04 -3.93
N THR A 117 20.45 -39.89 -4.44
CA THR A 117 21.87 -39.56 -4.57
C THR A 117 22.39 -38.67 -3.44
N TYR A 118 21.53 -38.19 -2.55
CA TYR A 118 21.90 -37.38 -1.41
C TYR A 118 22.89 -38.09 -0.48
N ARG A 119 23.85 -37.32 0.06
CA ARG A 119 24.83 -37.78 1.05
C ARG A 119 24.80 -36.87 2.27
N ALA A 120 24.50 -37.45 3.42
CA ALA A 120 24.48 -36.72 4.69
C ALA A 120 25.86 -36.14 5.01
N SER A 121 25.88 -34.92 5.53
CA SER A 121 27.13 -34.26 5.92
C SER A 121 27.68 -34.90 7.20
N ARG A 122 29.00 -35.12 7.25
CA ARG A 122 29.70 -35.52 8.49
C ARG A 122 29.94 -34.34 9.44
N ARG A 123 29.78 -33.11 8.96
CA ARG A 123 30.02 -31.89 9.73
C ARG A 123 28.77 -31.55 10.55
N ARG A 124 28.91 -31.53 11.88
CA ARG A 124 27.85 -31.09 12.79
C ARG A 124 27.80 -29.56 12.88
N PRO A 125 26.60 -28.96 13.01
CA PRO A 125 26.44 -27.59 13.47
C PRO A 125 27.21 -27.37 14.80
N LYS A 126 27.72 -26.15 15.01
CA LYS A 126 28.36 -25.76 16.27
C LYS A 126 27.64 -24.52 16.80
N GLY A 127 27.28 -24.51 18.08
CA GLY A 127 26.62 -23.37 18.73
C GLY A 127 25.11 -23.30 18.53
N PHE A 128 24.51 -24.20 17.75
CA PHE A 128 23.06 -24.35 17.60
C PHE A 128 22.71 -25.78 17.24
N PHE A 129 21.48 -26.20 17.52
CA PHE A 129 20.93 -27.49 17.11
C PHE A 129 19.58 -27.32 16.40
N ILE A 130 19.15 -28.36 15.67
CA ILE A 130 17.87 -28.34 14.94
C ILE A 130 16.91 -29.34 15.56
N ARG A 131 15.73 -28.88 15.93
CA ARG A 131 14.64 -29.71 16.46
C ARG A 131 13.31 -29.40 15.78
N ARG A 132 12.31 -30.25 16.01
CA ARG A 132 10.94 -29.96 15.58
C ARG A 132 10.38 -28.82 16.44
N LEU A 133 9.42 -28.09 15.86
CA LEU A 133 8.57 -27.16 16.61
C LEU A 133 7.82 -27.90 17.73
N THR A 134 7.91 -27.42 18.97
CA THR A 134 7.32 -28.10 20.14
C THR A 134 6.53 -27.18 21.06
N ALA A 135 6.80 -25.88 21.07
CA ALA A 135 6.22 -24.95 22.06
C ALA A 135 5.65 -23.68 21.41
N GLN A 136 4.67 -23.04 22.06
CA GLN A 136 4.03 -21.83 21.54
C GLN A 136 5.04 -20.68 21.38
N GLU A 137 6.05 -20.58 22.24
CA GLU A 137 7.11 -19.58 22.10
C GLU A 137 7.88 -19.75 20.79
N ASP A 138 8.01 -20.99 20.26
CA ASP A 138 8.65 -21.23 18.96
C ASP A 138 7.85 -20.58 17.82
N ALA A 139 6.52 -20.59 17.88
CA ALA A 139 5.65 -20.01 16.86
C ALA A 139 5.78 -18.48 16.82
N GLU A 140 5.88 -17.87 18.00
CA GLU A 140 6.14 -16.43 18.14
C GLU A 140 7.53 -16.08 17.58
N ALA A 141 8.55 -16.88 17.89
CA ALA A 141 9.89 -16.68 17.38
C ALA A 141 9.99 -16.87 15.85
N ILE A 142 9.24 -17.82 15.27
CA ILE A 142 9.11 -17.95 13.81
C ILE A 142 8.52 -16.68 13.20
N ASN A 143 7.44 -16.16 13.77
CA ASN A 143 6.81 -14.94 13.26
C ASN A 143 7.69 -13.70 13.43
N ARG A 144 8.52 -13.64 14.47
CA ARG A 144 9.56 -12.63 14.64
C ARG A 144 10.55 -12.68 13.47
N ILE A 145 11.06 -13.86 13.13
CA ILE A 145 11.98 -14.06 12.01
C ILE A 145 11.31 -13.71 10.68
N TYR A 146 10.06 -14.12 10.46
CA TYR A 146 9.31 -13.78 9.25
C TYR A 146 9.12 -12.27 9.10
N ALA A 147 8.71 -11.58 10.16
CA ALA A 147 8.58 -10.12 10.14
C ALA A 147 9.90 -9.42 9.81
N ALA A 148 11.00 -9.84 10.45
CA ALA A 148 12.35 -9.31 10.20
C ALA A 148 12.85 -9.56 8.76
N ARG A 149 12.26 -10.51 8.04
CA ARG A 149 12.56 -10.87 6.65
C ARG A 149 11.51 -10.38 5.66
N GLY A 150 10.53 -9.58 6.08
CA GLY A 150 9.44 -9.09 5.22
C GLY A 150 8.52 -10.21 4.71
N MET A 151 8.43 -11.33 5.43
CA MET A 151 7.59 -12.48 5.06
C MET A 151 6.22 -12.39 5.75
N VAL A 152 5.20 -12.96 5.10
CA VAL A 152 3.85 -13.07 5.66
C VAL A 152 3.87 -13.96 6.91
N ARG A 153 3.31 -13.45 8.00
CA ARG A 153 3.24 -14.14 9.30
C ARG A 153 2.16 -15.22 9.30
N VAL A 154 2.36 -16.22 10.16
CA VAL A 154 1.42 -17.32 10.37
C VAL A 154 0.65 -17.08 11.67
N PRO A 155 -0.68 -17.18 11.71
CA PRO A 155 -1.42 -17.07 12.96
C PRO A 155 -0.93 -18.11 13.98
N PRO A 156 -0.62 -17.74 15.23
CA PRO A 156 -0.07 -18.66 16.23
C PRO A 156 -0.93 -19.92 16.42
N GLU A 157 -2.26 -19.81 16.34
CA GLU A 157 -3.17 -20.95 16.50
C GLU A 157 -3.07 -21.97 15.36
N PHE A 158 -2.55 -21.57 14.19
CA PHE A 158 -2.37 -22.46 13.05
C PHE A 158 -1.38 -23.58 13.38
N PHE A 159 -0.30 -23.27 14.09
CA PHE A 159 0.75 -24.22 14.42
C PHE A 159 0.24 -25.44 15.22
N TRP A 160 -0.84 -25.27 15.99
CA TRP A 160 -1.36 -26.32 16.87
C TRP A 160 -2.72 -26.90 16.48
N SER A 161 -3.64 -26.08 15.99
CA SER A 161 -5.04 -26.49 15.82
C SER A 161 -5.48 -26.66 14.38
N LYS A 162 -4.79 -26.02 13.42
CA LYS A 162 -5.23 -25.97 12.02
C LYS A 162 -4.26 -26.61 11.03
N ARG A 163 -3.02 -26.93 11.44
CA ARG A 163 -2.05 -27.58 10.55
C ARG A 163 -2.43 -29.04 10.25
N ASP A 164 -2.21 -29.46 9.01
CA ASP A 164 -2.13 -30.89 8.71
C ASP A 164 -0.79 -31.45 9.20
N ALA A 165 -0.78 -31.96 10.43
CA ALA A 165 0.42 -32.51 11.07
C ALA A 165 0.97 -33.78 10.39
N ARG A 166 0.23 -34.38 9.44
CA ARG A 166 0.71 -35.51 8.64
C ARG A 166 1.50 -35.03 7.44
N ALA A 167 1.04 -33.96 6.79
CA ALA A 167 1.64 -33.40 5.58
C ALA A 167 2.73 -32.35 5.87
N ILE A 168 2.59 -31.55 6.93
CA ILE A 168 3.46 -30.40 7.21
C ILE A 168 4.40 -30.71 8.38
N THR A 169 5.68 -30.41 8.20
CA THR A 169 6.71 -30.51 9.24
C THR A 169 7.45 -29.19 9.40
N TYR A 170 7.59 -28.70 10.64
CA TYR A 170 8.38 -27.51 10.97
C TYR A 170 9.64 -27.92 11.73
N PHE A 171 10.79 -27.40 11.28
CA PHE A 171 12.05 -27.45 12.01
C PHE A 171 12.50 -26.05 12.38
N VAL A 172 13.02 -25.92 13.60
CA VAL A 172 13.62 -24.69 14.12
C VAL A 172 15.07 -24.94 14.50
N ALA A 173 15.92 -23.94 14.26
CA ALA A 173 17.30 -23.90 14.75
C ALA A 173 17.34 -23.08 16.04
N GLU A 174 17.81 -23.69 17.12
CA GLU A 174 17.91 -23.08 18.45
C GLU A 174 19.38 -22.87 18.81
N ASP A 175 19.71 -21.65 19.23
CA ASP A 175 21.03 -21.29 19.75
C ASP A 175 21.30 -22.00 21.08
N GLU A 176 22.44 -22.70 21.19
CA GLU A 176 22.79 -23.48 22.39
C GLU A 176 23.07 -22.62 23.62
N THR A 177 23.43 -21.35 23.42
CA THR A 177 23.82 -20.43 24.50
C THR A 177 22.64 -19.57 24.96
N SER A 178 21.89 -18.98 24.04
CA SER A 178 20.76 -18.10 24.37
C SER A 178 19.43 -18.81 24.46
N GLY A 179 19.29 -20.02 23.89
CA GLY A 179 18.01 -20.71 23.75
C GLY A 179 17.07 -20.06 22.72
N GLU A 180 17.52 -19.03 22.00
CA GLU A 180 16.69 -18.36 21.02
C GLU A 180 16.57 -19.16 19.72
N ILE A 181 15.38 -19.11 19.12
CA ILE A 181 15.18 -19.60 17.76
C ILE A 181 15.81 -18.61 16.78
N VAL A 182 16.80 -19.11 16.03
CA VAL A 182 17.61 -18.32 15.07
C VAL A 182 17.33 -18.70 13.61
N GLY A 183 16.48 -19.70 13.36
CA GLY A 183 16.08 -20.07 12.01
C GLY A 183 14.94 -21.07 11.98
N THR A 184 14.29 -21.17 10.83
CA THR A 184 13.13 -22.03 10.63
C THR A 184 13.04 -22.52 9.18
N VAL A 185 12.44 -23.69 9.00
CA VAL A 185 12.07 -24.21 7.68
C VAL A 185 10.81 -25.09 7.79
N THR A 186 9.96 -25.00 6.78
CA THR A 186 8.73 -25.79 6.64
C THR A 186 8.93 -26.82 5.55
N GLY A 187 8.50 -28.06 5.79
CA GLY A 187 8.51 -29.15 4.82
C GLY A 187 7.10 -29.66 4.55
N VAL A 188 6.84 -30.07 3.31
CA VAL A 188 5.57 -30.64 2.86
C VAL A 188 5.81 -32.01 2.22
N ASP A 189 5.17 -33.05 2.75
CA ASP A 189 5.16 -34.42 2.24
C ASP A 189 4.04 -34.57 1.19
N HIS A 190 4.37 -34.69 -0.09
CA HIS A 190 3.36 -34.68 -1.18
C HIS A 190 2.51 -35.94 -1.15
N PHE A 191 3.10 -37.09 -0.81
CA PHE A 191 2.36 -38.35 -0.68
C PHE A 191 1.32 -38.24 0.44
N ARG A 192 1.68 -37.72 1.61
CA ARG A 192 0.71 -37.56 2.72
C ARG A 192 -0.30 -36.46 2.48
N ALA A 193 0.05 -35.43 1.70
CA ALA A 193 -0.85 -34.33 1.39
C ALA A 193 -1.95 -34.76 0.41
N PHE A 194 -1.57 -35.33 -0.74
CA PHE A 194 -2.49 -35.59 -1.85
C PHE A 194 -2.26 -36.91 -2.59
N ASP A 195 -1.62 -37.89 -1.93
CA ASP A 195 -1.38 -39.23 -2.49
C ASP A 195 -0.54 -39.18 -3.78
N ASP A 196 0.48 -38.29 -3.79
CA ASP A 196 1.42 -38.13 -4.90
C ASP A 196 2.16 -39.42 -5.26
N VAL A 197 1.93 -39.89 -6.48
CA VAL A 197 2.57 -41.10 -7.04
C VAL A 197 4.08 -40.89 -7.29
N GLU A 198 4.53 -39.65 -7.46
CA GLU A 198 5.96 -39.36 -7.64
C GLU A 198 6.74 -39.39 -6.32
N ARG A 199 6.03 -39.49 -5.19
CA ARG A 199 6.60 -39.49 -3.83
C ARG A 199 7.54 -38.32 -3.59
N GLY A 200 7.11 -37.13 -4.01
CA GLY A 200 7.84 -35.88 -3.80
C GLY A 200 7.74 -35.34 -2.38
N ALA A 201 8.61 -34.39 -2.08
CA ALA A 201 8.49 -33.47 -0.96
C ALA A 201 8.90 -32.06 -1.42
N SER A 202 8.48 -31.03 -0.70
CA SER A 202 8.99 -29.67 -0.92
C SER A 202 9.32 -28.95 0.39
N LEU A 203 10.26 -28.00 0.33
CA LEU A 203 10.58 -27.11 1.43
C LEU A 203 10.08 -25.69 1.13
N TRP A 204 9.66 -25.01 2.19
CA TRP A 204 9.05 -23.69 2.18
C TRP A 204 9.56 -22.87 3.36
N CYS A 205 9.49 -21.55 3.21
CA CYS A 205 9.74 -20.59 4.29
C CYS A 205 11.05 -20.81 5.05
N LEU A 206 12.13 -21.16 4.33
CA LEU A 206 13.48 -21.18 4.88
C LEU A 206 13.87 -19.75 5.26
N ALA A 207 14.00 -19.49 6.55
CA ALA A 207 14.37 -18.18 7.07
C ALA A 207 15.38 -18.31 8.21
N VAL A 208 16.34 -17.40 8.24
CA VAL A 208 17.34 -17.28 9.30
C VAL A 208 17.22 -15.87 9.87
N ASP A 209 17.26 -15.74 11.20
CA ASP A 209 17.23 -14.44 11.85
C ASP A 209 18.37 -13.54 11.33
N PRO A 210 18.12 -12.29 10.89
CA PRO A 210 19.19 -11.37 10.50
C PRO A 210 20.25 -11.14 11.58
N GLN A 211 19.90 -11.35 12.85
CA GLN A 211 20.82 -11.21 13.99
C GLN A 211 21.50 -12.53 14.38
N ALA A 212 21.24 -13.63 13.65
CA ALA A 212 21.86 -14.93 13.94
C ALA A 212 23.40 -14.83 13.83
N ARG A 213 24.08 -15.22 14.91
CA ARG A 213 25.55 -15.14 15.01
C ARG A 213 26.25 -16.32 14.36
N HIS A 214 25.55 -17.44 14.19
CA HIS A 214 26.14 -18.69 13.70
C HIS A 214 26.04 -18.79 12.18
N PRO A 215 27.16 -19.01 11.46
CA PRO A 215 27.10 -19.27 10.03
C PRO A 215 26.52 -20.66 9.74
N GLY A 216 25.86 -20.80 8.60
CA GLY A 216 25.41 -22.10 8.10
C GLY A 216 24.09 -22.63 8.68
N VAL A 217 23.34 -21.83 9.43
CA VAL A 217 21.99 -22.18 9.94
C VAL A 217 21.07 -22.61 8.80
N GLY A 218 21.00 -21.83 7.72
CA GLY A 218 20.18 -22.15 6.54
C GLY A 218 20.59 -23.47 5.88
N GLU A 219 21.90 -23.72 5.71
CA GLU A 219 22.41 -24.99 5.16
C GLU A 219 22.00 -26.19 6.03
N ALA A 220 22.14 -26.06 7.35
CA ALA A 220 21.81 -27.12 8.28
C ALA A 220 20.30 -27.44 8.28
N LEU A 221 19.44 -26.42 8.20
CA LEU A 221 17.98 -26.58 8.10
C LEU A 221 17.57 -27.33 6.81
N VAL A 222 18.12 -26.95 5.66
CA VAL A 222 17.85 -27.64 4.38
C VAL A 222 18.28 -29.10 4.44
N ARG A 223 19.49 -29.37 4.95
CA ARG A 223 19.98 -30.75 5.11
C ARG A 223 19.08 -31.57 6.03
N ARG A 224 18.65 -30.99 7.16
CA ARG A 224 17.78 -31.67 8.11
C ARG A 224 16.44 -32.07 7.49
N ILE A 225 15.84 -31.19 6.69
CA ILE A 225 14.61 -31.50 5.96
C ILE A 225 14.83 -32.58 4.89
N ALA A 226 15.94 -32.52 4.14
CA ALA A 226 16.26 -33.52 3.13
C ALA A 226 16.43 -34.91 3.74
N GLU A 227 17.18 -35.01 4.84
CA GLU A 227 17.35 -36.25 5.60
C GLU A 227 16.02 -36.76 6.18
N HIS A 228 15.16 -35.85 6.66
CA HIS A 228 13.85 -36.20 7.18
C HIS A 228 12.96 -36.85 6.11
N PHE A 229 12.88 -36.27 4.91
CA PHE A 229 12.05 -36.81 3.84
C PHE A 229 12.66 -38.04 3.17
N ALA A 230 13.98 -38.11 3.04
CA ALA A 230 14.66 -39.32 2.59
C ALA A 230 14.33 -40.51 3.52
N ALA A 231 14.36 -40.30 4.83
CA ALA A 231 13.99 -41.33 5.81
C ALA A 231 12.50 -41.73 5.76
N ARG A 232 11.64 -40.90 5.16
CA ARG A 232 10.21 -41.18 4.95
C ARG A 232 9.90 -41.77 3.57
N GLY A 233 10.92 -42.01 2.75
CA GLY A 233 10.80 -42.64 1.44
C GLY A 233 10.43 -41.68 0.31
N SER A 234 10.57 -40.36 0.51
CA SER A 234 10.47 -39.39 -0.58
C SER A 234 11.64 -39.56 -1.56
N LEU A 235 11.37 -39.39 -2.85
CA LEU A 235 12.38 -39.56 -3.90
C LEU A 235 13.16 -38.28 -4.20
N PHE A 236 12.54 -37.12 -4.00
CA PHE A 236 13.16 -35.82 -4.24
C PHE A 236 12.62 -34.76 -3.28
N LEU A 237 13.34 -33.64 -3.20
CA LEU A 237 12.96 -32.45 -2.45
C LEU A 237 13.01 -31.22 -3.36
N ASP A 238 11.86 -30.57 -3.52
CA ASP A 238 11.70 -29.37 -4.34
C ASP A 238 11.64 -28.08 -3.52
N LEU A 239 11.96 -26.97 -4.16
CA LEU A 239 11.78 -25.63 -3.62
C LEU A 239 11.56 -24.60 -4.73
N SER A 240 10.99 -23.46 -4.35
CA SER A 240 10.95 -22.25 -5.17
C SER A 240 11.77 -21.15 -4.50
N VAL A 241 12.56 -20.42 -5.29
CA VAL A 241 13.39 -19.30 -4.84
C VAL A 241 13.31 -18.16 -5.83
N MET A 242 13.21 -16.91 -5.36
CA MET A 242 13.21 -15.73 -6.24
C MET A 242 14.47 -15.68 -7.10
N HIS A 243 14.34 -15.26 -8.36
CA HIS A 243 15.44 -15.30 -9.33
C HIS A 243 16.65 -14.42 -8.94
N ASP A 244 16.42 -13.41 -8.11
CA ASP A 244 17.38 -12.41 -7.64
C ASP A 244 17.97 -12.75 -6.26
N ASN A 245 17.56 -13.86 -5.64
CA ASN A 245 18.12 -14.30 -4.36
C ASN A 245 19.41 -15.11 -4.56
N GLU A 246 20.48 -14.43 -4.96
CA GLU A 246 21.78 -15.02 -5.28
C GLU A 246 22.35 -15.87 -4.13
N GLN A 247 22.20 -15.42 -2.89
CA GLN A 247 22.71 -16.13 -1.71
C GLN A 247 22.02 -17.49 -1.51
N ALA A 248 20.68 -17.54 -1.64
CA ALA A 248 19.94 -18.78 -1.51
C ALA A 248 20.20 -19.71 -2.71
N ILE A 249 20.25 -19.17 -3.92
CA ILE A 249 20.58 -19.95 -5.13
C ILE A 249 21.95 -20.62 -4.98
N ALA A 250 22.98 -19.87 -4.57
CA ALA A 250 24.32 -20.42 -4.34
C ALA A 250 24.34 -21.52 -3.26
N LEU A 251 23.53 -21.37 -2.20
CA LEU A 251 23.35 -22.41 -1.19
C LEU A 251 22.75 -23.69 -1.78
N TYR A 252 21.67 -23.58 -2.57
CA TYR A 252 20.99 -24.73 -3.15
C TYR A 252 21.86 -25.46 -4.17
N GLU A 253 22.55 -24.74 -5.06
CA GLU A 253 23.48 -25.33 -6.01
C GLU A 253 24.63 -26.05 -5.31
N LYS A 254 25.20 -25.46 -4.26
CA LYS A 254 26.22 -26.09 -3.42
C LYS A 254 25.72 -27.39 -2.75
N LEU A 255 24.43 -27.47 -2.42
CA LEU A 255 23.80 -28.64 -1.84
C LEU A 255 23.41 -29.72 -2.87
N GLY A 256 23.64 -29.48 -4.16
CA GLY A 256 23.35 -30.42 -5.24
C GLY A 256 21.93 -30.30 -5.80
N PHE A 257 21.21 -29.23 -5.48
CA PHE A 257 19.94 -28.96 -6.15
C PHE A 257 20.19 -28.61 -7.62
N THR A 258 19.27 -29.03 -8.48
CA THR A 258 19.28 -28.73 -9.92
C THR A 258 18.03 -27.98 -10.32
N ARG A 259 18.17 -26.99 -11.20
CA ARG A 259 17.05 -26.18 -11.66
C ARG A 259 16.10 -26.99 -12.56
N LEU A 260 14.80 -26.83 -12.33
CA LEU A 260 13.73 -27.43 -13.13
C LEU A 260 12.94 -26.35 -13.89
N PRO A 261 12.38 -26.69 -15.07
CA PRO A 261 11.54 -25.78 -15.86
C PRO A 261 10.08 -25.79 -15.37
N TYR A 262 9.86 -25.73 -14.06
CA TYR A 262 8.52 -25.57 -13.48
C TYR A 262 8.27 -24.12 -13.10
N PHE A 263 7.06 -23.68 -13.39
CA PHE A 263 6.63 -22.31 -13.18
C PHE A 263 5.71 -22.22 -11.97
N SER A 264 5.80 -21.08 -11.29
CA SER A 264 4.88 -20.70 -10.22
C SER A 264 4.05 -19.51 -10.67
N VAL A 265 2.79 -19.46 -10.24
CA VAL A 265 1.88 -18.36 -10.50
C VAL A 265 1.27 -17.88 -9.19
N LYS A 266 1.12 -16.56 -9.06
CA LYS A 266 0.50 -15.92 -7.90
C LYS A 266 -0.56 -14.91 -8.36
N ARG A 267 -1.42 -14.50 -7.42
CA ARG A 267 -2.38 -13.43 -7.63
C ARG A 267 -1.70 -12.07 -7.60
N LYS A 268 -2.17 -11.17 -8.46
CA LYS A 268 -1.86 -9.74 -8.39
C LYS A 268 -2.59 -9.17 -7.17
N ASN A 269 -1.84 -8.90 -6.11
CA ASN A 269 -2.32 -8.37 -4.85
C ASN A 269 -1.27 -7.41 -4.26
N THR A 270 -1.60 -6.75 -3.14
CA THR A 270 -0.70 -5.80 -2.47
C THR A 270 0.58 -6.44 -1.93
N ILE A 271 0.51 -7.71 -1.49
CA ILE A 271 1.68 -8.45 -0.97
C ILE A 271 2.69 -8.75 -2.10
N ASN A 272 2.22 -8.95 -3.32
CA ASN A 272 3.02 -9.31 -4.48
C ASN A 272 3.34 -8.13 -5.40
N GLU A 273 2.89 -6.91 -5.08
CA GLU A 273 2.95 -5.70 -5.91
C GLU A 273 4.29 -5.58 -6.67
N THR A 274 5.38 -5.57 -5.90
CA THR A 274 6.74 -5.36 -6.41
C THR A 274 7.18 -6.39 -7.46
N LEU A 275 6.53 -7.55 -7.51
CA LEU A 275 6.87 -8.64 -8.42
C LEU A 275 6.22 -8.50 -9.81
N PHE A 276 5.17 -7.68 -9.96
CA PHE A 276 4.44 -7.56 -11.23
C PHE A 276 4.28 -6.12 -11.73
N THR A 277 4.60 -5.11 -10.91
CA THR A 277 4.55 -3.69 -11.32
C THR A 277 5.88 -3.16 -11.85
N GLY A 278 6.98 -3.91 -11.67
CA GLY A 278 8.33 -3.46 -11.99
C GLY A 278 8.90 -2.47 -10.96
N ASN A 279 10.18 -2.12 -11.11
CA ASN A 279 10.85 -1.18 -10.21
C ASN A 279 10.20 0.20 -10.34
N GLU A 280 9.98 0.88 -9.20
CA GLU A 280 9.63 2.29 -9.18
C GLU A 280 10.73 3.04 -9.95
N THR A 281 10.44 3.54 -11.15
CA THR A 281 11.22 4.66 -11.65
C THR A 281 10.94 5.80 -10.69
N ASP A 282 11.94 6.08 -9.84
CA ASP A 282 11.98 7.11 -8.81
C ASP A 282 11.90 8.50 -9.45
N ALA A 283 10.75 8.83 -10.03
CA ALA A 283 10.39 10.22 -10.23
C ALA A 283 10.10 10.81 -8.85
N GLU A 284 10.80 11.90 -8.50
CA GLU A 284 10.56 12.67 -7.27
C GLU A 284 9.20 13.37 -7.33
N PHE A 285 8.13 12.60 -7.18
CA PHE A 285 6.79 13.15 -7.01
C PHE A 285 6.66 13.77 -5.63
N ASN A 286 5.92 14.88 -5.56
CA ASN A 286 5.39 15.37 -4.30
C ASN A 286 4.49 14.30 -3.63
N PRO A 287 4.27 14.37 -2.30
CA PRO A 287 3.50 13.36 -1.57
C PRO A 287 2.09 13.10 -2.14
N TYR A 288 1.43 14.12 -2.67
CA TYR A 288 0.07 14.05 -3.23
C TYR A 288 0.00 13.27 -4.54
N ALA A 289 0.94 13.48 -5.45
CA ALA A 289 1.02 12.70 -6.68
C ALA A 289 1.54 11.28 -6.40
N ARG A 290 2.48 11.14 -5.46
CA ARG A 290 3.13 9.87 -5.11
C ARG A 290 2.12 8.81 -4.64
N ILE A 291 1.18 9.18 -3.76
CA ILE A 291 0.17 8.22 -3.26
C ILE A 291 -0.74 7.72 -4.41
N ILE A 292 -1.09 8.60 -5.34
CA ILE A 292 -1.93 8.28 -6.51
C ILE A 292 -1.17 7.36 -7.48
N VAL A 293 0.08 7.71 -7.81
CA VAL A 293 0.92 6.93 -8.74
C VAL A 293 1.22 5.55 -8.18
N ARG A 294 1.50 5.44 -6.88
CA ARG A 294 1.70 4.14 -6.22
C ARG A 294 0.45 3.28 -6.32
N GLU A 295 -0.72 3.83 -6.02
CA GLU A 295 -1.98 3.09 -6.14
C GLU A 295 -2.34 2.73 -7.59
N ALA A 296 -2.01 3.57 -8.57
CA ALA A 296 -2.16 3.22 -9.98
C ALA A 296 -1.27 2.03 -10.36
N ARG A 297 0.02 2.09 -10.01
CA ARG A 297 0.98 1.01 -10.25
C ARG A 297 0.53 -0.29 -9.59
N ARG A 298 0.06 -0.26 -8.34
CA ARG A 298 -0.55 -1.41 -7.62
C ARG A 298 -1.60 -2.15 -8.43
N ARG A 299 -2.39 -1.41 -9.20
CA ARG A 299 -3.49 -1.95 -10.01
C ARG A 299 -3.08 -2.33 -11.43
N GLY A 300 -1.79 -2.29 -11.74
CA GLY A 300 -1.27 -2.50 -13.09
C GLY A 300 -1.75 -1.43 -14.07
N ILE A 301 -1.99 -0.21 -13.60
CA ILE A 301 -2.26 0.96 -14.43
C ILE A 301 -0.90 1.58 -14.78
N ASP A 302 -0.65 1.74 -16.07
CA ASP A 302 0.58 2.36 -16.58
C ASP A 302 0.62 3.85 -16.21
N VAL A 303 1.82 4.33 -15.86
CA VAL A 303 2.05 5.72 -15.43
C VAL A 303 3.12 6.34 -16.30
N GLU A 304 2.70 7.23 -17.19
CA GLU A 304 3.59 8.11 -17.96
C GLU A 304 3.78 9.41 -17.18
N VAL A 305 5.00 9.64 -16.68
CA VAL A 305 5.35 10.87 -15.95
C VAL A 305 5.63 11.98 -16.95
N THR A 306 4.86 13.06 -16.91
CA THR A 306 5.06 14.22 -17.80
C THR A 306 5.84 15.34 -17.11
N ASP A 307 5.60 15.57 -15.81
CA ASP A 307 6.35 16.53 -14.98
C ASP A 307 6.16 16.15 -13.50
N ALA A 308 7.17 15.50 -12.89
CA ALA A 308 7.08 15.00 -11.53
C ALA A 308 7.07 16.13 -10.47
N GLU A 309 7.89 17.17 -10.67
CA GLU A 309 8.03 18.31 -9.76
C GLU A 309 6.70 19.04 -9.60
N ARG A 310 5.97 19.21 -10.72
CA ARG A 310 4.66 19.87 -10.74
C ARG A 310 3.47 18.91 -10.57
N GLY A 311 3.74 17.62 -10.35
CA GLY A 311 2.73 16.60 -10.07
C GLY A 311 1.89 16.16 -11.27
N PHE A 312 2.36 16.33 -12.51
CA PHE A 312 1.67 15.90 -13.73
C PHE A 312 2.09 14.51 -14.19
N PHE A 313 1.08 13.69 -14.47
CA PHE A 313 1.25 12.34 -15.00
C PHE A 313 0.02 11.92 -15.80
N ARG A 314 0.19 10.90 -16.65
CA ARG A 314 -0.91 10.22 -17.35
C ARG A 314 -1.01 8.79 -16.85
N LEU A 315 -2.23 8.39 -16.54
CA LEU A 315 -2.59 7.03 -16.18
C LEU A 315 -3.20 6.32 -17.40
N SER A 316 -2.80 5.08 -17.69
CA SER A 316 -3.31 4.32 -18.84
C SER A 316 -3.60 2.85 -18.50
N GLN A 317 -4.80 2.36 -18.82
CA GLN A 317 -5.16 0.95 -18.67
C GLN A 317 -6.27 0.56 -19.65
N GLY A 318 -6.12 -0.57 -20.35
CA GLY A 318 -7.18 -1.16 -21.17
C GLY A 318 -7.72 -0.23 -22.28
N GLY A 319 -6.88 0.65 -22.84
CA GLY A 319 -7.26 1.63 -23.87
C GLY A 319 -7.86 2.93 -23.34
N ARG A 320 -8.07 3.06 -22.02
CA ARG A 320 -8.44 4.33 -21.37
C ARG A 320 -7.16 5.02 -20.88
N SER A 321 -7.04 6.32 -21.14
CA SER A 321 -5.97 7.16 -20.61
C SER A 321 -6.53 8.43 -20.02
N ILE A 322 -6.04 8.83 -18.85
CA ILE A 322 -6.48 10.04 -18.14
C ILE A 322 -5.24 10.83 -17.71
N ARG A 323 -5.20 12.11 -18.05
CA ARG A 323 -4.18 13.03 -17.51
C ARG A 323 -4.60 13.55 -16.15
N CYS A 324 -3.63 13.63 -15.25
CA CYS A 324 -3.81 14.12 -13.89
C CYS A 324 -2.75 15.15 -13.54
N ARG A 325 -3.12 16.05 -12.62
CA ARG A 325 -2.21 16.89 -11.84
C ARG A 325 -2.57 16.64 -10.37
N GLU A 326 -1.82 15.77 -9.71
CA GLU A 326 -2.21 15.22 -8.40
C GLU A 326 -3.65 14.64 -8.46
N SER A 327 -4.56 15.09 -7.61
CA SER A 327 -5.97 14.66 -7.58
C SER A 327 -6.86 15.33 -8.63
N LEU A 328 -6.37 16.35 -9.34
CA LEU A 328 -7.09 16.97 -10.44
C LEU A 328 -6.98 16.06 -11.68
N SER A 329 -8.10 15.76 -12.33
CA SER A 329 -8.14 14.90 -13.52
C SER A 329 -8.95 15.52 -14.64
N GLU A 330 -8.87 14.94 -15.85
CA GLU A 330 -9.72 15.32 -16.98
C GLU A 330 -11.24 15.17 -16.72
N LEU A 331 -11.66 14.56 -15.61
CA LEU A 331 -13.07 14.52 -15.19
C LEU A 331 -13.55 15.81 -14.52
N THR A 332 -12.63 16.70 -14.11
CA THR A 332 -12.98 18.03 -13.59
C THR A 332 -13.00 19.02 -14.75
N SER A 333 -14.16 19.60 -15.05
CA SER A 333 -14.30 20.56 -16.13
C SER A 333 -13.65 21.91 -15.80
N ALA A 334 -13.25 22.67 -16.82
CA ALA A 334 -12.77 24.04 -16.65
C ALA A 334 -13.82 24.97 -16.02
N VAL A 335 -15.11 24.66 -16.19
CA VAL A 335 -16.22 25.38 -15.54
C VAL A 335 -16.24 25.09 -14.05
N ALA A 336 -16.11 23.82 -13.65
CA ALA A 336 -16.04 23.44 -12.24
C ALA A 336 -14.83 24.08 -11.54
N MET A 337 -13.65 24.07 -12.16
CA MET A 337 -12.48 24.77 -11.62
C MET A 337 -12.72 26.29 -11.49
N SER A 338 -13.28 26.93 -12.52
CA SER A 338 -13.60 28.36 -12.47
C SER A 338 -14.61 28.72 -11.37
N ILE A 339 -15.54 27.81 -11.05
CA ILE A 339 -16.46 28.00 -9.92
C ILE A 339 -15.67 27.97 -8.62
N CYS A 340 -14.84 26.94 -8.39
CA CYS A 340 -14.05 26.79 -7.16
C CYS A 340 -13.04 27.94 -6.93
N ASP A 341 -12.39 28.42 -7.99
CA ASP A 341 -11.41 29.53 -7.92
C ASP A 341 -12.04 30.84 -7.41
N ASP A 342 -13.32 31.06 -7.72
CA ASP A 342 -14.04 32.29 -7.41
C ASP A 342 -14.99 32.06 -6.22
N LYS A 343 -14.58 32.54 -5.04
CA LYS A 343 -15.31 32.34 -3.79
C LYS A 343 -16.71 32.99 -3.82
N ALA A 344 -16.86 34.10 -4.53
CA ALA A 344 -18.15 34.77 -4.67
C ALA A 344 -19.10 33.96 -5.57
N VAL A 345 -18.59 33.40 -6.67
CA VAL A 345 -19.37 32.48 -7.52
C VAL A 345 -19.75 31.21 -6.76
N THR A 346 -18.79 30.55 -6.12
CA THR A 346 -19.03 29.33 -5.32
C THR A 346 -20.13 29.56 -4.28
N ARG A 347 -20.04 30.65 -3.51
CA ARG A 347 -21.06 31.02 -2.51
C ARG A 347 -22.46 31.14 -3.13
N ARG A 348 -22.59 31.84 -4.26
CA ARG A 348 -23.89 31.97 -4.95
C ARG A 348 -24.44 30.63 -5.44
N VAL A 349 -23.58 29.73 -5.92
CA VAL A 349 -23.98 28.38 -6.32
C VAL A 349 -24.50 27.61 -5.10
N MET A 350 -23.79 27.64 -3.98
CA MET A 350 -24.20 27.00 -2.72
C MET A 350 -25.53 27.53 -2.19
N GLN A 351 -25.71 28.86 -2.18
CA GLN A 351 -26.93 29.49 -1.71
C GLN A 351 -28.16 29.07 -2.54
N ARG A 352 -28.03 28.95 -3.87
CA ARG A 352 -29.13 28.52 -4.76
C ARG A 352 -29.59 27.10 -4.50
N VAL A 353 -28.68 26.23 -4.06
CA VAL A 353 -29.01 24.86 -3.66
C VAL A 353 -29.35 24.75 -2.18
N GLY A 354 -29.48 25.85 -1.44
CA GLY A 354 -29.88 25.83 -0.02
C GLY A 354 -28.83 25.21 0.90
N VAL A 355 -27.54 25.32 0.55
CA VAL A 355 -26.43 25.06 1.48
C VAL A 355 -26.21 26.35 2.28
N THR A 356 -26.16 26.25 3.61
CA THR A 356 -25.90 27.38 4.51
C THR A 356 -24.52 27.97 4.23
N VAL A 357 -24.47 29.27 3.95
CA VAL A 357 -23.25 30.04 3.69
C VAL A 357 -23.23 31.29 4.57
N PRO A 358 -22.06 31.78 4.99
CA PRO A 358 -21.94 33.04 5.73
C PRO A 358 -22.53 34.23 4.96
N GLU A 359 -23.00 35.25 5.68
CA GLU A 359 -23.36 36.53 5.05
C GLU A 359 -22.11 37.21 4.49
N GLN A 360 -22.21 37.86 3.33
CA GLN A 360 -21.07 38.46 2.63
C GLN A 360 -21.50 39.70 1.84
N ILE A 361 -20.64 40.71 1.80
CA ILE A 361 -20.75 41.90 0.95
C ILE A 361 -19.47 42.13 0.13
N SER A 362 -19.59 42.86 -0.98
CA SER A 362 -18.45 43.22 -1.85
C SER A 362 -17.98 44.64 -1.53
N LEU A 363 -16.67 44.90 -1.69
CA LEU A 363 -16.11 46.23 -1.41
C LEU A 363 -16.53 47.36 -2.36
N SER A 364 -17.36 47.08 -3.38
CA SER A 364 -18.00 48.15 -4.15
C SER A 364 -18.94 49.02 -3.30
N ASP A 365 -19.27 48.58 -2.09
CA ASP A 365 -20.12 49.27 -1.15
C ASP A 365 -19.36 50.38 -0.38
N ASP A 366 -20.06 51.43 0.05
CA ASP A 366 -19.42 52.54 0.74
C ASP A 366 -18.90 52.17 2.14
N ARG A 367 -18.03 53.02 2.72
CA ARG A 367 -17.50 52.81 4.07
C ARG A 367 -18.60 52.61 5.12
N GLY A 368 -19.74 53.30 4.97
CA GLY A 368 -20.87 53.17 5.87
C GLY A 368 -21.49 51.76 5.86
N SER A 369 -21.50 51.11 4.71
CA SER A 369 -21.96 49.73 4.53
C SER A 369 -21.02 48.73 5.21
N LEU A 370 -19.71 48.94 5.10
CA LEU A 370 -18.69 48.13 5.79
C LEU A 370 -18.82 48.26 7.32
N GLU A 371 -18.96 49.49 7.83
CA GLU A 371 -19.17 49.74 9.27
C GLU A 371 -20.48 49.11 9.77
N THR A 372 -21.56 49.20 8.97
CA THR A 372 -22.85 48.56 9.30
C THR A 372 -22.72 47.05 9.38
N PHE A 373 -22.00 46.44 8.44
CA PHE A 373 -21.77 45.00 8.41
C PHE A 373 -20.93 44.54 9.61
N LEU A 374 -19.85 45.26 9.92
CA LEU A 374 -19.01 45.00 11.09
C LEU A 374 -19.82 45.11 12.39
N ASN A 375 -20.63 46.16 12.55
CA ASN A 375 -21.45 46.36 13.75
C ASN A 375 -22.52 45.28 13.92
N ARG A 376 -23.08 44.76 12.81
CA ARG A 376 -24.08 43.68 12.85
C ARG A 376 -23.49 42.37 13.35
N HIS A 377 -22.31 42.00 12.84
CA HIS A 377 -21.69 40.69 13.10
C HIS A 377 -20.69 40.71 14.25
N GLY A 378 -20.21 41.88 14.66
CA GLY A 378 -19.21 42.10 15.71
C GLY A 378 -17.79 41.67 15.32
N LYS A 379 -17.68 40.62 14.49
CA LYS A 379 -16.42 40.05 14.02
C LYS A 379 -16.54 39.61 12.57
N VAL A 380 -15.59 40.00 11.73
CA VAL A 380 -15.66 39.80 10.28
C VAL A 380 -14.36 39.21 9.70
N VAL A 381 -14.46 38.69 8.49
CA VAL A 381 -13.36 38.14 7.70
C VAL A 381 -13.20 38.96 6.43
N VAL A 382 -11.97 39.37 6.13
CA VAL A 382 -11.62 39.98 4.83
C VAL A 382 -10.84 38.96 4.02
N LYS A 383 -11.27 38.69 2.79
CA LYS A 383 -10.59 37.76 1.88
C LYS A 383 -10.68 38.21 0.42
N PRO A 384 -9.66 37.95 -0.41
CA PRO A 384 -9.77 38.16 -1.85
C PRO A 384 -10.78 37.16 -2.45
N ALA A 385 -11.54 37.59 -3.46
CA ALA A 385 -12.50 36.72 -4.15
C ALA A 385 -11.83 35.53 -4.82
N ARG A 386 -10.60 35.73 -5.31
CA ARG A 386 -9.75 34.70 -5.92
C ARG A 386 -8.44 34.54 -5.15
N GLY A 387 -7.91 33.31 -5.14
CA GLY A 387 -6.63 32.99 -4.52
C GLY A 387 -6.67 31.74 -3.64
N GLU A 388 -5.49 31.14 -3.45
CA GLU A 388 -5.31 29.84 -2.79
C GLU A 388 -4.61 29.94 -1.42
N GLN A 389 -4.66 28.86 -0.65
CA GLN A 389 -3.88 28.64 0.58
C GLN A 389 -4.05 29.72 1.67
N GLY A 390 -5.18 30.44 1.67
CA GLY A 390 -5.46 31.49 2.66
C GLY A 390 -4.62 32.76 2.50
N ARG A 391 -3.95 32.97 1.37
CA ARG A 391 -3.17 34.19 1.13
C ARG A 391 -4.09 35.42 1.09
N GLY A 392 -3.74 36.45 1.87
CA GLY A 392 -4.54 37.68 2.00
C GLY A 392 -5.85 37.53 2.76
N VAL A 393 -6.07 36.39 3.43
CA VAL A 393 -7.22 36.21 4.32
C VAL A 393 -6.86 36.74 5.70
N SER A 394 -7.66 37.67 6.20
CA SER A 394 -7.56 38.20 7.57
C SER A 394 -8.82 37.83 8.33
N VAL A 395 -8.68 37.01 9.38
CA VAL A 395 -9.81 36.41 10.09
C VAL A 395 -10.01 37.12 11.42
N GLY A 396 -11.25 37.51 11.68
CA GLY A 396 -11.71 37.89 13.00
C GLY A 396 -11.33 39.31 13.41
N LEU A 397 -11.58 40.25 12.50
CA LEU A 397 -11.39 41.68 12.65
C LEU A 397 -12.57 42.27 13.42
N THR A 398 -12.29 43.15 14.37
CA THR A 398 -13.32 43.69 15.28
C THR A 398 -13.47 45.20 15.21
N ASP A 399 -12.58 45.90 14.52
CA ASP A 399 -12.63 47.34 14.32
C ASP A 399 -12.37 47.72 12.86
N MET A 400 -12.75 48.96 12.51
CA MET A 400 -12.73 49.41 11.14
C MET A 400 -11.31 49.69 10.61
N GLU A 401 -10.36 50.05 11.48
CA GLU A 401 -8.97 50.27 11.06
C GLU A 401 -8.31 48.94 10.66
N GLU A 402 -8.55 47.88 11.42
CA GLU A 402 -8.14 46.52 11.08
C GLU A 402 -8.76 46.06 9.75
N VAL A 403 -10.05 46.35 9.51
CA VAL A 403 -10.75 46.01 8.26
C VAL A 403 -10.14 46.75 7.08
N GLU A 404 -9.91 48.06 7.16
CA GLU A 404 -9.29 48.85 6.10
C GLU A 404 -7.87 48.36 5.76
N ALA A 405 -7.08 48.03 6.77
CA ALA A 405 -5.74 47.48 6.59
C ALA A 405 -5.77 46.08 5.91
N ALA A 406 -6.71 45.23 6.31
CA ALA A 406 -6.89 43.91 5.71
C ALA A 406 -7.37 44.00 4.25
N ILE A 407 -8.25 44.95 3.94
CA ILE A 407 -8.70 45.24 2.58
C ILE A 407 -7.50 45.61 1.70
N ALA A 408 -6.64 46.52 2.16
CA ALA A 408 -5.46 46.95 1.41
C ALA A 408 -4.45 45.81 1.13
N GLU A 409 -4.38 44.80 2.00
CA GLU A 409 -3.60 43.58 1.75
C GLU A 409 -4.30 42.67 0.74
N ALA A 410 -5.59 42.39 0.91
CA ALA A 410 -6.35 41.51 0.02
C ALA A 410 -6.44 42.06 -1.42
N SER A 411 -6.55 43.38 -1.58
CA SER A 411 -6.57 44.05 -2.89
C SER A 411 -5.27 43.94 -3.68
N ARG A 412 -4.15 43.55 -3.04
CA ARG A 412 -2.90 43.24 -3.76
C ARG A 412 -2.94 41.87 -4.44
N ILE A 413 -3.92 41.03 -4.11
CA ILE A 413 -4.04 39.65 -4.60
C ILE A 413 -5.15 39.53 -5.63
N SER A 414 -6.29 40.18 -5.38
CA SER A 414 -7.45 40.16 -6.26
C SER A 414 -8.10 41.54 -6.32
N ASP A 415 -8.56 41.93 -7.51
CA ASP A 415 -9.28 43.20 -7.72
C ASP A 415 -10.60 43.24 -6.95
N GLU A 416 -11.21 42.06 -6.71
CA GLU A 416 -12.42 41.92 -5.90
C GLU A 416 -12.05 41.34 -4.52
N VAL A 417 -12.48 42.04 -3.48
CA VAL A 417 -12.30 41.64 -2.09
C VAL A 417 -13.67 41.54 -1.44
N LEU A 418 -13.80 40.56 -0.55
CA LEU A 418 -15.04 40.18 0.09
C LEU A 418 -14.93 40.41 1.60
N LEU A 419 -15.96 41.03 2.17
CA LEU A 419 -16.16 41.10 3.61
C LEU A 419 -17.24 40.08 4.00
N GLU A 420 -16.91 39.17 4.90
CA GLU A 420 -17.74 38.02 5.26
C GLU A 420 -17.93 37.93 6.78
N GLU A 421 -19.07 37.39 7.21
CA GLU A 421 -19.35 37.03 8.59
C GLU A 421 -18.28 36.05 9.12
N CYS A 422 -17.75 36.30 10.32
CA CYS A 422 -16.82 35.39 10.97
C CYS A 422 -17.58 34.29 11.73
N VAL A 423 -17.83 33.16 11.08
CA VAL A 423 -18.45 32.00 11.73
C VAL A 423 -17.44 31.32 12.67
N GLU A 424 -17.83 31.13 13.93
CA GLU A 424 -17.04 30.42 14.94
C GLU A 424 -17.33 28.91 14.88
N GLY A 425 -16.30 28.11 15.14
CA GLY A 425 -16.43 26.65 15.17
C GLY A 425 -15.11 25.92 14.92
N GLU A 426 -15.23 24.62 14.69
CA GLU A 426 -14.18 23.75 14.19
C GLU A 426 -14.19 23.71 12.66
N ASP A 427 -13.01 23.70 12.05
CA ASP A 427 -12.81 23.64 10.60
C ASP A 427 -12.86 22.17 10.14
N LEU A 428 -13.95 21.78 9.50
CA LEU A 428 -14.21 20.43 9.01
C LEU A 428 -13.99 20.34 7.50
N ARG A 429 -12.96 19.60 7.09
CA ARG A 429 -12.68 19.22 5.70
C ARG A 429 -13.40 17.92 5.38
N LEU A 430 -14.24 17.92 4.34
CA LEU A 430 -14.85 16.72 3.74
C LEU A 430 -14.19 16.45 2.38
N VAL A 431 -13.69 15.25 2.16
CA VAL A 431 -13.20 14.79 0.85
C VAL A 431 -14.30 13.97 0.19
N VAL A 432 -14.88 14.53 -0.86
CA VAL A 432 -15.94 13.89 -1.66
C VAL A 432 -15.33 13.38 -2.96
N ILE A 433 -15.45 12.08 -3.21
CA ILE A 433 -15.00 11.42 -4.44
C ILE A 433 -16.18 10.63 -5.02
N ASN A 434 -16.44 10.82 -6.31
CA ASN A 434 -17.58 10.26 -7.03
C ASN A 434 -18.92 10.52 -6.30
N TYR A 435 -19.10 11.75 -5.82
CA TYR A 435 -20.29 12.18 -5.07
C TYR A 435 -20.60 11.35 -3.82
N ARG A 436 -19.57 10.82 -3.17
CA ARG A 436 -19.64 10.12 -1.88
C ARG A 436 -18.55 10.66 -0.96
N LEU A 437 -18.86 10.77 0.33
CA LEU A 437 -17.84 11.07 1.33
C LEU A 437 -16.86 9.90 1.42
N VAL A 438 -15.57 10.19 1.29
CA VAL A 438 -14.49 9.21 1.45
C VAL A 438 -13.70 9.46 2.71
N ALA A 439 -13.47 10.72 3.07
CA ALA A 439 -12.77 11.09 4.29
C ALA A 439 -13.34 12.40 4.85
N ALA A 440 -13.27 12.56 6.16
CA ALA A 440 -13.54 13.82 6.85
C ALA A 440 -12.52 14.03 7.96
N ALA A 441 -12.01 15.25 8.08
CA ALA A 441 -11.02 15.58 9.09
C ALA A 441 -11.25 16.98 9.67
N LEU A 442 -11.10 17.10 10.98
CA LEU A 442 -11.00 18.39 11.65
C LEU A 442 -9.59 18.95 11.45
N ARG A 443 -9.50 20.14 10.89
CA ARG A 443 -8.27 20.89 10.76
C ARG A 443 -8.10 21.76 11.99
N ARG A 444 -6.96 21.63 12.67
CA ARG A 444 -6.62 22.48 13.82
C ARG A 444 -5.54 23.49 13.45
N PRO A 445 -5.70 24.77 13.83
CA PRO A 445 -4.65 25.77 13.69
C PRO A 445 -3.38 25.38 14.42
N ALA A 446 -2.25 25.94 13.98
CA ALA A 446 -0.98 25.74 14.65
C ALA A 446 -1.02 26.31 16.07
N SER A 447 -0.65 25.46 17.05
CA SER A 447 -0.44 25.85 18.43
C SER A 447 0.93 25.37 18.94
N ILE A 448 1.40 26.04 19.99
CA ILE A 448 2.56 25.65 20.78
C ILE A 448 2.12 25.46 22.24
N VAL A 449 2.85 24.66 22.99
CA VAL A 449 2.62 24.45 24.43
C VAL A 449 3.83 24.99 25.17
N GLY A 450 3.59 25.87 26.14
CA GLY A 450 4.63 26.42 27.00
C GLY A 450 5.26 25.37 27.89
N ASP A 451 6.55 25.50 28.12
CA ASP A 451 7.34 24.66 29.02
C ASP A 451 7.96 25.48 30.17
N GLY A 452 7.55 26.74 30.32
CA GLY A 452 8.06 27.67 31.33
C GLY A 452 9.52 28.08 31.16
N ALA A 453 10.21 27.64 30.10
CA ALA A 453 11.65 27.85 29.91
C ALA A 453 12.01 28.49 28.57
N HIS A 454 11.32 28.12 27.49
CA HIS A 454 11.63 28.58 26.14
C HIS A 454 10.70 29.70 25.67
N THR A 455 11.25 30.57 24.83
CA THR A 455 10.49 31.67 24.21
C THR A 455 9.48 31.15 23.18
N VAL A 456 8.43 31.93 22.89
CA VAL A 456 7.48 31.66 21.81
C VAL A 456 8.22 31.38 20.48
N ARG A 457 9.26 32.14 20.16
CA ARG A 457 10.10 31.93 18.96
C ARG A 457 10.74 30.53 18.93
N GLU A 458 11.32 30.11 20.04
CA GLU A 458 12.00 28.80 20.15
C GLU A 458 11.00 27.65 20.08
N LEU A 459 9.85 27.80 20.73
CA LEU A 459 8.74 26.85 20.70
C LEU A 459 8.16 26.70 19.29
N ILE A 460 7.96 27.82 18.55
CA ILE A 460 7.54 27.81 17.15
C ILE A 460 8.57 27.06 16.28
N ALA A 461 9.86 27.32 16.48
CA ALA A 461 10.92 26.65 15.73
C ALA A 461 10.97 25.14 16.03
N ALA A 462 10.82 24.75 17.30
CA ALA A 462 10.76 23.36 17.72
C ALA A 462 9.54 22.62 17.14
N GLN A 463 8.36 23.25 17.22
CA GLN A 463 7.14 22.69 16.66
C GLN A 463 7.23 22.59 15.14
N SER A 464 7.78 23.59 14.45
CA SER A 464 8.00 23.55 13.00
C SER A 464 8.91 22.41 12.59
N ARG A 465 10.03 22.17 13.29
CA ARG A 465 10.91 21.01 13.03
C ARG A 465 10.16 19.68 13.19
N ARG A 466 9.34 19.55 14.24
CA ARG A 466 8.51 18.36 14.47
C ARG A 466 7.50 18.15 13.35
N ARG A 467 6.83 19.22 12.90
CA ARG A 467 5.86 19.16 11.79
C ARG A 467 6.53 18.79 10.47
N GLN A 468 7.66 19.41 10.13
CA GLN A 468 8.46 19.05 8.95
C GLN A 468 8.82 17.56 8.95
N ALA A 469 9.29 17.02 10.09
CA ALA A 469 9.62 15.60 10.19
C ALA A 469 8.39 14.69 10.01
N ALA A 470 7.20 15.12 10.43
CA ALA A 470 5.98 14.34 10.36
C ALA A 470 5.27 14.41 8.99
N THR A 471 5.58 15.41 8.17
CA THR A 471 4.90 15.66 6.88
C THR A 471 5.88 15.66 5.70
N ASP A 472 6.98 14.91 5.77
CA ASP A 472 8.03 14.87 4.73
C ASP A 472 8.53 16.27 4.29
N GLY A 473 8.62 17.21 5.24
CA GLY A 473 9.11 18.58 5.04
C GLY A 473 8.05 19.62 4.68
N GLU A 474 6.79 19.22 4.48
CA GLU A 474 5.74 20.09 3.94
C GLU A 474 5.22 21.18 4.91
N SER A 475 5.21 20.93 6.21
CA SER A 475 4.52 21.74 7.21
C SER A 475 5.50 22.52 8.08
N SER A 476 5.40 23.85 8.10
CA SER A 476 6.17 24.71 9.01
C SER A 476 5.37 25.94 9.41
N ILE A 477 5.59 26.48 10.62
CA ILE A 477 4.88 27.67 11.08
C ILE A 477 5.68 28.90 10.62
N PRO A 478 5.18 29.72 9.66
CA PRO A 478 5.87 30.93 9.24
C PRO A 478 5.79 32.00 10.33
N ILE A 479 6.84 32.82 10.48
CA ILE A 479 6.79 34.02 11.33
C ILE A 479 6.43 35.22 10.44
N ASP A 480 5.16 35.31 10.08
CA ASP A 480 4.58 36.36 9.24
C ASP A 480 3.70 37.34 10.03
N ALA A 481 3.14 38.35 9.36
CA ALA A 481 2.29 39.36 9.99
C ALA A 481 1.08 38.75 10.71
N GLU A 482 0.50 37.67 10.19
CA GLU A 482 -0.63 36.98 10.79
C GLU A 482 -0.24 36.24 12.08
N THR A 483 0.91 35.58 12.06
CA THR A 483 1.46 34.89 13.23
C THR A 483 1.77 35.89 14.35
N LEU A 484 2.42 37.01 14.00
CA LEU A 484 2.69 38.10 14.93
C LEU A 484 1.40 38.71 15.51
N ARG A 485 0.38 38.92 14.67
CA ARG A 485 -0.94 39.44 15.09
C ARG A 485 -1.61 38.49 16.07
N THR A 486 -1.62 37.19 15.76
CA THR A 486 -2.26 36.16 16.59
C THR A 486 -1.62 36.09 17.96
N ILE A 487 -0.28 36.08 18.02
CA ILE A 487 0.48 36.03 19.28
C ILE A 487 0.21 37.29 20.13
N ARG A 488 0.23 38.48 19.52
CA ARG A 488 -0.05 39.74 20.23
C ARG A 488 -1.46 39.81 20.81
N GLN A 489 -2.46 39.34 20.06
CA GLN A 489 -3.85 39.30 20.54
C GLN A 489 -4.03 38.34 21.71
N ALA A 490 -3.18 37.32 21.84
CA ALA A 490 -3.13 36.44 23.00
C ALA A 490 -2.33 37.01 24.18
N GLY A 491 -1.82 38.25 24.07
CA GLY A 491 -1.08 38.92 25.14
C GLY A 491 0.42 38.57 25.20
N HIS A 492 0.95 37.91 24.17
CA HIS A 492 2.34 37.48 24.09
C HIS A 492 3.10 38.22 22.98
N ASP A 493 4.43 38.12 23.00
CA ASP A 493 5.31 38.44 21.86
C ASP A 493 6.25 37.26 21.57
N LEU A 494 7.17 37.43 20.61
CA LEU A 494 8.08 36.34 20.21
C LEU A 494 9.12 35.99 21.28
N ASP A 495 9.40 36.92 22.19
CA ASP A 495 10.45 36.78 23.22
C ASP A 495 9.83 36.44 24.60
N SER A 496 8.49 36.39 24.68
CA SER A 496 7.72 35.93 25.82
C SER A 496 7.97 34.44 26.08
N VAL A 497 7.97 34.03 27.35
CA VAL A 497 8.07 32.63 27.80
C VAL A 497 6.70 32.21 28.34
N PRO A 498 5.89 31.45 27.57
CA PRO A 498 4.59 30.99 28.04
C PRO A 498 4.72 30.06 29.25
N ALA A 499 3.72 30.09 30.13
CA ALA A 499 3.73 29.24 31.33
C ALA A 499 3.74 27.75 30.96
N GLU A 500 4.24 26.91 31.87
CA GLU A 500 4.21 25.46 31.66
C GLU A 500 2.76 24.98 31.42
N GLU A 501 2.57 24.15 30.39
CA GLU A 501 1.28 23.64 29.92
C GLU A 501 0.32 24.69 29.30
N GLU A 502 0.72 25.95 29.16
CA GLU A 502 -0.07 26.96 28.46
C GLU A 502 -0.11 26.69 26.95
N GLU A 503 -1.28 26.34 26.41
CA GLU A 503 -1.46 26.20 24.96
C GLU A 503 -1.70 27.57 24.31
N LEU A 504 -0.74 28.00 23.51
CA LEU A 504 -0.81 29.24 22.74
C LEU A 504 -1.07 28.93 21.26
N ARG A 505 -2.22 29.39 20.74
CA ARG A 505 -2.47 29.37 19.29
C ARG A 505 -1.62 30.45 18.63
N VAL A 506 -0.84 30.06 17.63
CA VAL A 506 0.05 30.98 16.90
C VAL A 506 -0.47 31.35 15.52
N ARG A 507 -1.52 30.66 15.05
CA ARG A 507 -2.23 30.94 13.79
C ARG A 507 -3.74 30.82 14.02
N ARG A 508 -4.54 31.61 13.28
CA ARG A 508 -6.01 31.45 13.26
C ARG A 508 -6.51 30.48 12.19
N THR A 509 -5.79 30.35 11.07
CA THR A 509 -6.14 29.43 9.99
C THR A 509 -5.59 28.03 10.22
N ALA A 510 -6.37 27.00 9.88
CA ALA A 510 -6.04 25.60 10.11
C ALA A 510 -5.30 24.91 8.95
N ASN A 511 -4.47 25.66 8.22
CA ASN A 511 -3.77 25.12 7.05
C ASN A 511 -2.60 24.22 7.46
N LEU A 512 -2.55 23.01 6.87
CA LEU A 512 -1.51 22.02 7.15
C LEU A 512 -0.10 22.56 6.85
N HIS A 513 0.09 23.24 5.71
CA HIS A 513 1.38 23.80 5.33
C HIS A 513 1.92 24.83 6.34
N THR A 514 1.03 25.52 7.06
CA THR A 514 1.40 26.54 8.06
C THR A 514 1.46 25.99 9.49
N GLY A 515 1.73 24.69 9.64
CA GLY A 515 1.90 24.02 10.93
C GLY A 515 0.62 23.46 11.56
N GLY A 516 -0.53 23.56 10.89
CA GLY A 516 -1.79 22.96 11.36
C GLY A 516 -1.75 21.42 11.35
N THR A 517 -2.75 20.80 11.97
CA THR A 517 -2.92 19.34 12.03
C THR A 517 -4.27 18.91 11.46
N LEU A 518 -4.37 17.67 10.96
CA LEU A 518 -5.64 17.05 10.59
C LEU A 518 -5.95 15.89 11.53
N HIS A 519 -7.21 15.79 11.96
CA HIS A 519 -7.70 14.74 12.84
C HIS A 519 -8.87 14.02 12.16
N ASP A 520 -8.72 12.73 11.85
CA ASP A 520 -9.76 11.94 11.20
C ASP A 520 -11.03 11.86 12.07
N VAL A 521 -12.16 12.22 11.47
CA VAL A 521 -13.49 12.15 12.08
C VAL A 521 -14.50 11.45 11.15
N THR A 522 -14.02 10.80 10.09
CA THR A 522 -14.86 10.20 9.02
C THR A 522 -16.01 9.34 9.56
N GLY A 523 -15.75 8.47 10.54
CA GLY A 523 -16.77 7.58 11.12
C GLY A 523 -17.76 8.25 12.09
N GLN A 524 -17.59 9.55 12.37
CA GLN A 524 -18.34 10.28 13.38
C GLN A 524 -19.18 11.43 12.79
N VAL A 525 -18.97 11.79 11.52
CA VAL A 525 -19.61 12.95 10.90
C VAL A 525 -21.12 12.80 10.84
N HIS A 526 -21.83 13.82 11.30
CA HIS A 526 -23.28 13.89 11.23
C HIS A 526 -23.78 13.91 9.78
N HIS A 527 -24.87 13.16 9.51
CA HIS A 527 -25.39 12.95 8.15
C HIS A 527 -25.68 14.26 7.38
N ALA A 528 -26.22 15.27 8.06
CA ALA A 528 -26.51 16.57 7.44
C ALA A 528 -25.27 17.25 6.83
N LEU A 529 -24.09 17.08 7.46
CA LEU A 529 -22.82 17.62 6.96
C LEU A 529 -22.38 16.87 5.70
N VAL A 530 -22.57 15.55 5.69
CA VAL A 530 -22.30 14.68 4.53
C VAL A 530 -23.20 15.08 3.35
N GLU A 531 -24.50 15.26 3.59
CA GLU A 531 -25.45 15.71 2.58
C GLU A 531 -25.08 17.08 2.03
N ALA A 532 -24.69 18.03 2.90
CA ALA A 532 -24.23 19.35 2.48
C ALA A 532 -23.02 19.26 1.54
N GLY A 533 -22.02 18.44 1.89
CA GLY A 533 -20.84 18.21 1.06
C GLY A 533 -21.16 17.56 -0.29
N ILE A 534 -22.02 16.54 -0.31
CA ILE A 534 -22.45 15.89 -1.57
C ILE A 534 -23.27 16.85 -2.43
N LYS A 535 -24.16 17.64 -1.83
CA LYS A 535 -24.98 18.64 -2.52
C LYS A 535 -24.10 19.73 -3.13
N ALA A 536 -23.10 20.20 -2.40
CA ALA A 536 -22.10 21.16 -2.88
C ALA A 536 -21.34 20.61 -4.10
N ALA A 537 -20.79 19.39 -3.98
CA ALA A 537 -20.08 18.73 -5.09
C ALA A 537 -20.95 18.60 -6.34
N ARG A 538 -22.23 18.18 -6.18
CA ARG A 538 -23.18 18.06 -7.30
C ARG A 538 -23.57 19.39 -7.91
N ALA A 539 -23.67 20.46 -7.11
CA ALA A 539 -24.01 21.79 -7.60
C ALA A 539 -22.89 22.40 -8.45
N ILE A 540 -21.63 22.08 -8.13
CA ILE A 540 -20.45 22.48 -8.92
C ILE A 540 -20.24 21.54 -10.13
N ASP A 541 -20.85 20.35 -10.11
CA ASP A 541 -20.61 19.23 -11.04
C ASP A 541 -19.12 18.82 -11.05
N ILE A 542 -18.59 18.59 -9.85
CA ILE A 542 -17.20 18.17 -9.64
C ILE A 542 -17.14 16.80 -8.94
N PRO A 543 -16.48 15.79 -9.55
CA PRO A 543 -16.47 14.45 -9.00
C PRO A 543 -15.45 14.25 -7.87
N VAL A 544 -14.47 15.15 -7.72
CA VAL A 544 -13.43 15.10 -6.67
C VAL A 544 -13.24 16.49 -6.10
N VAL A 545 -13.59 16.69 -4.83
CA VAL A 545 -13.53 18.01 -4.21
C VAL A 545 -13.32 17.91 -2.70
N GLY A 546 -12.57 18.85 -2.16
CA GLY A 546 -12.48 19.09 -0.71
C GLY A 546 -13.46 20.21 -0.32
N ILE A 547 -14.47 19.89 0.48
CA ILE A 547 -15.44 20.86 0.99
C ILE A 547 -15.04 21.25 2.40
N ASP A 548 -14.93 22.55 2.65
CA ASP A 548 -14.64 23.08 3.99
C ASP A 548 -15.89 23.68 4.61
N LEU A 549 -16.20 23.19 5.80
CA LEU A 549 -17.32 23.64 6.63
C LEU A 549 -16.79 24.19 7.95
N MET A 550 -17.38 25.26 8.44
CA MET A 550 -17.26 25.64 9.85
C MET A 550 -18.41 25.01 10.62
N VAL A 551 -18.11 24.24 11.66
CA VAL A 551 -19.11 23.48 12.43
C VAL A 551 -18.92 23.69 13.93
N PRO A 552 -19.98 23.77 14.75
CA PRO A 552 -19.82 23.73 16.21
C PRO A 552 -19.23 22.40 16.68
N SER A 553 -19.56 21.31 15.99
CA SER A 553 -19.04 19.97 16.21
C SER A 553 -19.29 19.10 14.97
N PRO A 554 -18.40 18.16 14.60
CA PRO A 554 -18.67 17.22 13.51
C PRO A 554 -19.83 16.26 13.81
N LEU A 555 -20.27 16.17 15.08
CA LEU A 555 -21.38 15.32 15.53
C LEU A 555 -22.76 15.99 15.39
N GLN A 556 -22.79 17.27 15.02
CA GLN A 556 -24.01 18.08 15.00
C GLN A 556 -24.40 18.49 13.57
N PRO A 557 -25.69 18.83 13.34
CA PRO A 557 -26.18 19.15 12.00
C PRO A 557 -25.81 20.55 11.51
N ASP A 558 -25.45 21.47 12.39
CA ASP A 558 -25.25 22.87 12.05
C ASP A 558 -23.89 23.11 11.41
N TYR A 559 -23.87 23.92 10.34
CA TYR A 559 -22.67 24.24 9.59
C TYR A 559 -22.79 25.56 8.83
N ALA A 560 -21.64 26.12 8.46
CA ALA A 560 -21.52 27.11 7.41
C ALA A 560 -20.50 26.64 6.36
N PHE A 561 -20.87 26.64 5.09
CA PHE A 561 -19.96 26.34 3.99
C PHE A 561 -18.96 27.48 3.79
N ILE A 562 -17.68 27.16 3.75
CA ILE A 562 -16.58 28.12 3.63
C ILE A 562 -16.00 28.13 2.22
N GLU A 563 -15.57 26.98 1.71
CA GLU A 563 -14.97 26.86 0.38
C GLU A 563 -15.06 25.44 -0.21
N ALA A 564 -14.84 25.35 -1.53
CA ALA A 564 -14.68 24.10 -2.26
C ALA A 564 -13.34 24.13 -2.99
N ASN A 565 -12.54 23.08 -2.82
CA ASN A 565 -11.21 22.93 -3.37
C ASN A 565 -11.22 21.83 -4.45
N GLU A 566 -10.93 22.19 -5.70
CA GLU A 566 -10.95 21.31 -6.87
C GLU A 566 -9.79 20.30 -6.92
N ARG A 567 -8.72 20.56 -6.18
CA ARG A 567 -7.57 19.66 -6.02
C ARG A 567 -7.28 19.39 -4.54
N PRO A 568 -8.13 18.59 -3.86
CA PRO A 568 -7.92 18.27 -2.45
C PRO A 568 -6.70 17.36 -2.27
N GLY A 569 -5.88 17.65 -1.27
CA GLY A 569 -4.77 16.76 -0.90
C GLY A 569 -5.29 15.42 -0.38
N LEU A 570 -4.95 14.31 -1.05
CA LEU A 570 -5.45 12.98 -0.68
C LEU A 570 -4.59 12.26 0.37
N ALA A 571 -3.29 12.61 0.48
CA ALA A 571 -2.32 11.89 1.31
C ALA A 571 -2.53 12.05 2.82
N ASN A 572 -3.10 13.17 3.28
CA ASN A 572 -3.16 13.53 4.70
C ASN A 572 -4.42 13.03 5.44
N HIS A 573 -5.11 12.04 4.86
CA HIS A 573 -6.38 11.51 5.35
C HIS A 573 -6.30 10.04 5.76
N GLU A 574 -5.11 9.51 6.08
CA GLU A 574 -4.99 8.16 6.64
C GLU A 574 -5.84 7.99 7.92
N PRO A 575 -6.49 6.83 8.12
CA PRO A 575 -6.41 5.59 7.34
C PRO A 575 -7.41 5.50 6.18
N GLN A 576 -8.05 6.60 5.78
CA GLN A 576 -9.12 6.56 4.77
C GLN A 576 -8.56 6.28 3.36
N PRO A 577 -9.26 5.47 2.55
CA PRO A 577 -8.74 4.96 1.27
C PRO A 577 -8.92 5.97 0.12
N THR A 578 -8.38 7.18 0.27
CA THR A 578 -8.60 8.30 -0.68
C THR A 578 -8.03 8.01 -2.07
N ALA A 579 -6.81 7.49 -2.16
CA ALA A 579 -6.16 7.15 -3.42
C ALA A 579 -6.85 5.99 -4.12
N GLU A 580 -7.29 4.98 -3.36
CA GLU A 580 -8.02 3.83 -3.87
C GLU A 580 -9.38 4.25 -4.47
N ARG A 581 -10.12 5.12 -3.77
CA ARG A 581 -11.41 5.63 -4.27
C ARG A 581 -11.23 6.56 -5.47
N PHE A 582 -10.13 7.31 -5.51
CA PHE A 582 -9.76 8.10 -6.69
C PHE A 582 -9.48 7.18 -7.89
N MET A 583 -8.70 6.10 -7.72
CA MET A 583 -8.49 5.11 -8.79
C MET A 583 -9.76 4.37 -9.18
N ASP A 584 -10.67 4.06 -8.24
CA ASP A 584 -11.97 3.46 -8.54
C ASP A 584 -12.81 4.33 -9.48
N LEU A 585 -12.76 5.66 -9.28
CA LEU A 585 -13.43 6.64 -10.14
C LEU A 585 -12.80 6.67 -11.54
N LEU A 586 -11.47 6.76 -11.62
CA LEU A 586 -10.77 6.91 -12.89
C LEU A 586 -10.78 5.62 -13.74
N PHE A 587 -10.62 4.47 -13.09
CA PHE A 587 -10.48 3.14 -13.70
C PHE A 587 -11.36 2.11 -12.97
N PRO A 588 -12.69 2.12 -13.16
CA PRO A 588 -13.61 1.26 -12.40
C PRO A 588 -13.40 -0.25 -12.62
N LEU A 589 -12.77 -0.65 -13.73
CA LEU A 589 -12.46 -2.05 -14.04
C LEU A 589 -11.15 -2.53 -13.41
N SER A 590 -10.36 -1.62 -12.82
CA SER A 590 -9.14 -1.95 -12.06
C SER A 590 -9.43 -2.60 -10.70
N VAL A 591 -10.68 -2.51 -10.24
CA VAL A 591 -11.12 -3.09 -8.97
C VAL A 591 -11.26 -4.61 -9.11
N PRO A 592 -10.77 -5.42 -8.15
CA PRO A 592 -10.94 -6.87 -8.16
C PRO A 592 -12.39 -7.27 -8.40
N ARG A 593 -12.61 -8.27 -9.27
CA ARG A 593 -13.96 -8.70 -9.67
C ARG A 593 -14.92 -8.96 -8.49
N PRO A 594 -14.54 -9.65 -7.40
CA PRO A 594 -15.44 -9.89 -6.27
C PRO A 594 -15.95 -8.59 -5.63
N VAL A 595 -15.08 -7.58 -5.51
CA VAL A 595 -15.42 -6.26 -4.96
C VAL A 595 -16.37 -5.52 -5.90
N ARG A 596 -16.17 -5.62 -7.23
CA ARG A 596 -17.11 -5.06 -8.21
C ARG A 596 -18.49 -5.70 -8.13
N GLU A 597 -18.55 -7.03 -8.01
CA GLU A 597 -19.80 -7.77 -7.89
C GLU A 597 -20.56 -7.44 -6.61
N GLN A 598 -19.85 -7.24 -5.48
CA GLN A 598 -20.45 -6.78 -4.23
C GLN A 598 -21.00 -5.35 -4.36
N ARG A 599 -20.22 -4.41 -4.91
CA ARG A 599 -20.65 -3.02 -5.11
C ARG A 599 -21.87 -2.89 -6.04
N LEU A 600 -21.97 -3.76 -7.05
CA LEU A 600 -23.14 -3.83 -7.93
C LEU A 600 -24.40 -4.33 -7.22
N LYS A 601 -24.26 -5.14 -6.17
CA LYS A 601 -25.38 -5.57 -5.32
C LYS A 601 -25.81 -4.46 -4.37
N GLU A 602 -24.84 -3.75 -3.76
CA GLU A 602 -25.09 -2.63 -2.85
C GLU A 602 -25.67 -1.40 -3.57
N GLY A 603 -25.27 -1.11 -4.81
CA GLY A 603 -25.80 0.01 -5.61
C GLY A 603 -27.16 -0.22 -6.27
N ARG A 604 -27.81 -1.37 -6.02
CA ARG A 604 -29.19 -1.68 -6.44
C ARG A 604 -30.20 -1.60 -5.28
N GLN A 605 -29.71 -1.38 -4.05
CA GLN A 605 -30.50 -0.98 -2.89
C GLN A 605 -30.44 0.54 -2.76
#